data_AF-A0A1C5KXA0-F1
#
_entry.id   AF-A0A1C5KXA0-F1
#
_cell.length_a   1.000
_cell.length_b   1.000
_cell.length_c   1.000
_cell.angle_alpha   90.00
_cell.angle_beta   90.00
_cell.angle_gamma   90.00
#
_symmetry.space_group_name_H-M   'P 1'
#
loop_
_entity.id
_entity.type
_entity.pdbx_description
1 polymer ?
#
loop_
_entity_poly.entity_id
_entity_poly.type
_entity_poly.pdbx_seq_one_letter_code
_entity_poly.pdbx_strand_id
1 'polypeptide(L)' 'MMDVIRCNMCGKELSVRNDILMEDAIIISKKWGYFSKKDGETHRICICEDCYDQLADSFAVPVQRDETAEYM' A
#
# COMPACT_ATOMS: atom_id res chain seq x y z
N MET A 1 -15.83 -11.98 -10.64
CA MET A 1 -15.34 -10.59 -10.78
C MET A 1 -13.86 -10.69 -10.44
N MET A 2 -12.95 -10.47 -11.40
CA MET A 2 -11.52 -10.41 -11.07
C MET A 2 -11.27 -9.03 -10.50
N ASP A 3 -11.06 -8.92 -9.19
CA ASP A 3 -10.55 -7.70 -8.57
C ASP A 3 -9.10 -7.53 -9.01
N VAL A 4 -8.91 -6.82 -10.14
CA VAL A 4 -7.58 -6.47 -10.62
C VAL A 4 -7.07 -5.35 -9.73
N ILE A 5 -6.14 -5.69 -8.84
CA ILE A 5 -5.47 -4.71 -8.00
C ILE A 5 -4.47 -3.97 -8.89
N ARG A 6 -4.49 -2.64 -8.86
CA ARG A 6 -3.59 -1.81 -9.65
C ARG A 6 -2.82 -0.87 -8.73
N CYS A 7 -1.54 -0.69 -9.02
CA CYS A 7 -0.73 0.32 -8.37
C CYS A 7 -1.29 1.71 -8.72
N ASN A 8 -1.61 2.50 -7.70
CA ASN A 8 -2.11 3.87 -7.85
C ASN A 8 -1.00 4.87 -8.23
N MET A 9 0.27 4.45 -8.12
CA MET A 9 1.44 5.26 -8.47
C MET A 9 1.82 5.08 -9.94
N CYS A 10 2.17 3.84 -10.35
CA CYS A 10 2.62 3.55 -11.71
C CYS A 10 1.54 2.98 -12.64
N GLY A 11 0.35 2.63 -12.12
CA GLY A 11 -0.74 2.03 -12.91
C GLY A 11 -0.57 0.53 -13.21
N LYS A 12 0.50 -0.10 -12.71
CA LYS A 12 0.80 -1.52 -12.96
C LYS A 12 -0.30 -2.42 -12.38
N GLU A 13 -0.73 -3.40 -13.17
CA GLU A 13 -1.67 -4.42 -12.74
C GLU A 13 -0.94 -5.48 -11.92
N LEU A 14 -1.38 -5.68 -10.69
CA LEU A 14 -0.84 -6.70 -9.79
C LEU A 14 -1.59 -8.01 -10.03
N SER A 15 -0.82 -9.07 -10.17
CA SER A 15 -1.37 -10.40 -10.42
C SER A 15 -1.98 -10.98 -9.14
N VAL A 16 -3.31 -10.93 -9.02
CA VAL A 16 -4.04 -11.58 -7.92
C VAL A 16 -4.54 -12.94 -8.39
N ARG A 17 -4.13 -13.99 -7.69
CA ARG A 17 -4.59 -15.35 -7.95
C ARG A 17 -5.25 -15.91 -6.70
N ASN A 18 -6.56 -16.13 -6.77
CA ASN A 18 -7.32 -16.78 -5.70
C ASN A 18 -7.33 -15.97 -4.38
N ASP A 19 -7.50 -14.66 -4.48
CA ASP A 19 -7.42 -13.69 -3.35
C ASP A 19 -6.00 -13.51 -2.78
N ILE A 20 -5.01 -14.20 -3.35
CA ILE A 20 -3.61 -14.10 -2.97
C ILE A 20 -2.89 -13.24 -3.99
N LEU A 21 -2.27 -12.15 -3.52
CA LEU A 21 -1.34 -11.36 -4.32
C LEU A 21 -0.12 -12.22 -4.65
N MET A 22 0.15 -12.40 -5.94
CA MET A 22 1.36 -13.12 -6.39
C MET A 22 2.61 -12.24 -6.39
N GLU A 23 2.46 -10.94 -6.09
CA GLU A 23 3.52 -9.95 -6.04
C GLU A 23 3.33 -9.10 -4.77
N ASP A 24 4.42 -8.69 -4.14
CA ASP A 24 4.36 -7.88 -2.93
C ASP A 24 3.91 -6.45 -3.24
N ALA A 25 2.91 -5.99 -2.50
CA ALA A 25 2.34 -4.66 -2.67
C ALA A 25 1.71 -4.16 -1.38
N ILE A 26 1.84 -2.87 -1.17
CA ILE A 26 1.29 -2.16 -0.03
C ILE A 26 -0.13 -1.76 -0.34
N ILE A 27 -1.06 -2.27 0.46
CA ILE A 27 -2.48 -1.92 0.39
C ILE A 27 -2.83 -1.13 1.65
N ILE A 28 -3.04 0.17 1.49
CA ILE A 28 -3.40 1.06 2.60
C ILE A 28 -4.90 1.30 2.54
N SER A 29 -5.58 0.88 3.60
CA SER A 29 -7.00 1.16 3.82
C SER A 29 -7.14 2.15 4.96
N LYS A 30 -7.30 3.44 4.63
CA LYS A 30 -7.49 4.50 5.63
C LYS A 30 -8.92 5.01 5.58
N LYS A 31 -9.64 4.82 6.68
CA LYS A 31 -10.91 5.48 6.92
C LYS A 31 -10.65 6.83 7.59
N TRP A 32 -11.09 7.92 6.96
CA TRP A 32 -11.01 9.25 7.53
C TRP A 32 -12.22 9.49 8.44
N GLY A 33 -11.98 10.08 9.60
CA GLY A 33 -13.03 10.45 10.56
C GLY A 33 -13.10 11.97 10.76
N TYR A 34 -13.91 12.37 11.75
CA TYR A 34 -14.32 13.75 12.10
C TYR A 34 -13.22 14.82 12.25
N PHE A 35 -11.96 14.41 12.31
CA PHE A 35 -10.80 15.29 12.51
C PHE A 35 -10.05 15.59 11.21
N SER A 36 -10.65 15.36 10.04
CA SER A 36 -9.97 15.57 8.76
C SER A 36 -10.91 16.18 7.72
N LYS A 37 -10.40 17.10 6.89
CA LYS A 37 -11.14 17.74 5.78
C LYS A 37 -11.81 16.77 4.78
N LYS A 38 -11.53 15.47 4.88
CA LYS A 38 -12.04 14.35 4.07
C LYS A 38 -13.00 13.49 4.88
N ASP A 39 -13.93 14.16 5.54
CA ASP A 39 -14.79 13.57 6.55
C ASP A 39 -15.76 12.56 5.93
N GLY A 40 -15.70 11.30 6.37
CA GLY A 40 -16.53 10.21 5.86
C GLY A 40 -15.97 9.44 4.66
N GLU A 41 -14.79 9.79 4.15
CA GLU A 41 -14.18 9.11 3.01
C GLU A 41 -13.35 7.89 3.46
N THR A 42 -13.45 6.79 2.72
CA THR A 42 -12.56 5.64 2.88
C THR A 42 -11.62 5.58 1.70
N HIS A 43 -10.35 5.84 1.95
CA HIS A 43 -9.31 5.75 0.94
C HIS A 43 -8.71 4.35 0.97
N ARG A 44 -8.78 3.68 -0.18
CA ARG A 44 -8.04 2.45 -0.43
C ARG A 44 -7.08 2.70 -1.56
N ILE A 45 -5.79 2.53 -1.29
CA ILE A 45 -4.76 2.65 -2.29
C ILE A 45 -3.90 1.40 -2.27
N CYS A 46 -3.43 1.02 -3.45
CA CYS A 46 -2.43 -0.02 -3.62
C CYS A 46 -1.19 0.58 -4.26
N ILE A 47 -0.02 0.24 -3.76
CA ILE A 47 1.28 0.72 -4.22
C ILE A 47 2.19 -0.51 -4.31
N CYS A 48 2.78 -0.77 -5.47
CA CYS A 48 3.74 -1.87 -5.61
C CYS A 48 5.05 -1.56 -4.87
N GLU A 49 5.82 -2.59 -4.54
CA GLU A 49 7.09 -2.47 -3.81
C GLU A 49 8.04 -1.41 -4.41
N ASP A 50 8.24 -1.42 -5.73
CA ASP A 50 9.11 -0.46 -6.43
C ASP A 50 8.69 1.01 -6.21
N CYS A 51 7.39 1.29 -6.34
CA CYS A 51 6.85 2.63 -6.10
C CYS A 51 6.89 3.00 -4.62
N TYR A 52 6.77 2.02 -3.73
CA TYR A 52 6.91 2.25 -2.31
C TYR A 52 8.36 2.58 -1.94
N ASP A 53 9.35 1.92 -2.51
CA ASP A 53 10.77 2.23 -2.28
C ASP A 53 11.08 3.68 -2.68
N GLN A 54 10.59 4.12 -3.85
CA GLN A 54 10.69 5.52 -4.26
C GLN A 54 9.98 6.50 -3.31
N LEU A 55 8.80 6.11 -2.80
CA LEU A 55 8.06 6.91 -1.82
C LEU A 55 8.81 6.97 -0.48
N ALA A 56 9.39 5.85 -0.07
CA ALA A 56 10.17 5.69 1.14
C ALA A 56 11.43 6.57 1.10
N ASP A 57 12.11 6.61 -0.06
CA ASP A 57 13.24 7.50 -0.32
C ASP A 57 12.83 8.98 -0.35
N SER A 58 11.64 9.27 -0.89
CA SER A 58 11.12 10.64 -0.96
C SER A 58 10.60 11.18 0.38
N PHE A 59 10.40 10.34 1.39
CA PHE A 59 9.90 10.82 2.69
C PHE A 59 10.96 11.66 3.41
N ALA A 60 10.53 12.83 3.88
CA ALA A 60 11.35 13.68 4.76
C ALA A 60 11.71 13.01 6.09
N VAL A 61 10.94 11.98 6.50
CA VAL A 61 11.22 11.14 7.66
C VAL A 61 11.40 9.71 7.15
N PRO A 62 12.57 9.07 7.37
CA PRO A 62 12.80 7.72 6.89
C PRO A 62 11.77 6.77 7.49
N VAL A 63 11.34 5.80 6.69
CA VAL A 63 10.44 4.76 7.14
C VAL A 63 11.10 4.04 8.33
N GLN A 64 10.42 4.00 9.47
CA GLN A 64 10.86 3.19 10.59
C GLN A 64 10.75 1.71 10.21
N ARG A 65 11.90 1.08 10.03
CA ARG A 65 12.03 -0.36 9.80
C ARG A 65 12.26 -1.00 11.16
N ASP A 66 11.20 -1.57 11.73
CA ASP A 66 11.33 -2.43 12.89
C ASP A 66 11.62 -3.84 12.36
N GLU A 67 12.88 -4.25 12.44
CA GLU A 67 13.30 -5.60 12.06
C GLU A 67 12.74 -6.56 13.14
N THR A 68 11.56 -7.14 12.89
CA THR A 68 11.13 -8.31 13.66
C THR A 68 12.05 -9.45 13.24
N ALA A 69 13.19 -9.55 13.91
CA ALA A 69 14.01 -10.75 13.87
C ALA A 69 13.14 -11.88 14.42
N GLU A 70 12.55 -12.66 13.52
CA GLU A 70 11.97 -13.95 13.86
C GLU A 70 13.09 -14.77 14.50
N TYR A 71 13.08 -14.88 15.82
CA TYR A 71 14.00 -15.72 16.58
C TYR A 71 13.78 -17.17 16.11
N MET A 72 14.80 -17.74 15.48
CA MET A 72 14.91 -19.17 15.15
C MET A 72 14.76 -20.05 16.39
#